data_AF-A0A0C9W8F8-F1
#
_entry.id   AF-A0A0C9W8F8-F1
#
_cell.length_a   1.000
_cell.length_b   1.000
_cell.length_c   1.000
_cell.angle_alpha   90.00
_cell.angle_beta   90.00
_cell.angle_gamma   90.00
#
_symmetry.space_group_name_H-M   'P 1'
#
loop_
_entity.id
_entity.type
_entity.pdbx_description
1 polymer ?
#
loop_
_entity_poly.entity_id
_entity_poly.type
_entity_poly.pdbx_seq_one_letter_code
_entity_poly.pdbx_strand_id
1 'polypeptide(L)'
;MDESPGSRRLCSRRRFRAEGTASNAERRRLSLLLGSMSLSPSKTLSSNRNLKNNDLSTVSFQDWFARLEKRAEGASSEDPSLPAIKLLEFFRGMACSDQISRSQSAETDAGGIANFDTSKSQFVSQTMARMQAVGDAEAGLWVRYWCSKGFF
;
A
#
# COMPACT_ATOMS: atom_id res chain seq x y z
N MET A 1 2.58 -63.10 -22.31
CA MET A 1 4.03 -63.30 -22.10
C MET A 1 4.72 -62.80 -23.34
N ASP A 2 5.26 -61.59 -23.30
CA ASP A 2 6.63 -61.32 -23.76
C ASP A 2 7.03 -59.91 -23.29
N GLU A 3 8.19 -59.84 -22.65
CA GLU A 3 8.77 -58.66 -22.02
C GLU A 3 9.77 -58.04 -23.00
N SER A 4 9.67 -56.73 -23.26
CA SER A 4 10.80 -55.95 -23.78
C SER A 4 10.67 -54.47 -23.47
N PRO A 5 11.45 -53.94 -22.50
CA PRO A 5 11.51 -52.52 -22.20
C PRO A 5 12.57 -51.82 -23.07
N GLY A 6 12.11 -51.14 -24.10
CA GLY A 6 12.93 -50.33 -25.00
C GLY A 6 13.23 -48.93 -24.45
N SER A 7 14.52 -48.64 -24.37
CA SER A 7 15.13 -47.29 -24.47
C SER A 7 14.91 -46.29 -23.33
N ARG A 8 15.86 -46.39 -22.39
CA ARG A 8 16.36 -45.30 -21.53
C ARG A 8 16.69 -44.07 -22.40
N ARG A 9 15.88 -43.02 -22.33
CA ARG A 9 16.31 -41.68 -22.76
C ARG A 9 17.07 -41.03 -21.61
N LEU A 10 18.39 -41.19 -21.63
CA LEU A 10 19.32 -40.37 -20.87
C LEU A 10 19.12 -38.91 -21.28
N CYS A 11 18.38 -38.16 -20.47
CA CYS A 11 18.34 -36.71 -20.59
C CYS A 11 19.71 -36.17 -20.16
N SER A 12 20.54 -35.84 -21.15
CA SER A 12 21.86 -35.27 -20.94
C SER A 12 21.75 -33.95 -20.17
N ARG A 13 22.07 -34.01 -18.88
CA ARG A 13 22.17 -32.89 -17.96
C ARG A 13 23.33 -31.98 -18.40
N ARG A 14 23.09 -31.06 -19.34
CA ARG A 14 24.03 -29.98 -19.67
C ARG A 14 24.14 -29.06 -18.45
N ARG A 15 25.25 -29.19 -17.75
CA ARG A 15 25.68 -28.33 -16.65
C ARG A 15 26.09 -26.99 -17.29
N PHE A 16 25.17 -26.01 -17.34
CA PHE A 16 25.50 -24.66 -17.77
C PHE A 16 26.21 -23.95 -16.62
N ARG A 17 27.53 -23.83 -16.74
CA ARG A 17 28.39 -23.04 -15.85
C ARG A 17 28.24 -21.58 -16.29
N ALA A 18 27.42 -20.81 -15.58
CA ALA A 18 27.45 -19.36 -15.67
C ALA A 18 28.54 -18.85 -14.71
N GLU A 19 29.76 -18.74 -15.22
CA GLU A 19 30.79 -17.89 -14.63
C GLU A 19 30.43 -16.44 -14.95
N GLY A 20 30.20 -15.65 -13.90
CA GLY A 20 29.77 -14.26 -13.99
C GLY A 20 29.72 -13.65 -12.60
N THR A 21 30.83 -13.72 -11.88
CA THR A 21 31.02 -13.05 -10.59
C THR A 21 31.13 -11.55 -10.83
N ALA A 22 29.97 -10.87 -10.94
CA ALA A 22 29.91 -9.43 -10.76
C ALA A 22 30.40 -9.11 -9.33
N SER A 23 31.54 -8.42 -9.26
CA SER A 23 32.19 -8.04 -8.01
C SER A 23 31.19 -7.35 -7.09
N ASN A 24 31.23 -7.71 -5.80
CA ASN A 24 30.37 -7.13 -4.76
C ASN A 24 30.50 -5.59 -4.67
N ALA A 25 31.58 -5.02 -5.22
CA ALA A 25 31.80 -3.58 -5.35
C ALA A 25 30.87 -2.90 -6.38
N GLU A 26 30.48 -3.59 -7.46
CA GLU A 26 29.63 -3.04 -8.52
C GLU A 26 28.16 -2.99 -8.10
N ARG A 27 27.70 -3.99 -7.33
CA ARG A 27 26.37 -3.99 -6.70
C ARG A 27 26.21 -2.85 -5.69
N ARG A 28 27.27 -2.53 -4.95
CA ARG A 28 27.29 -1.39 -4.02
C ARG A 28 27.26 -0.04 -4.75
N ARG A 29 27.86 0.06 -5.93
CA ARG A 29 27.83 1.29 -6.76
C ARG A 29 26.44 1.57 -7.33
N LEU A 30 25.70 0.54 -7.75
CA LEU A 30 24.30 0.71 -8.21
C LEU A 30 23.34 0.98 -7.05
N SER A 31 23.59 0.42 -5.86
CA SER A 31 22.80 0.73 -4.66
C SER A 31 22.98 2.17 -4.16
N LEU A 32 24.15 2.78 -4.37
CA LEU A 32 24.42 4.17 -3.94
C LEU A 32 23.86 5.22 -4.92
N LEU A 33 23.67 4.87 -6.19
CA LEU A 33 23.06 5.77 -7.19
C LEU A 33 21.51 5.80 -7.13
N LEU A 34 20.89 4.76 -6.57
CA LEU A 34 19.44 4.73 -6.30
C LEU A 34 19.07 5.20 -4.88
N GLY A 35 20.07 5.45 -4.01
CA GLY A 35 19.88 5.74 -2.59
C GLY A 35 19.78 7.23 -2.21
N SER A 36 19.67 8.17 -3.16
CA SER A 36 19.64 9.62 -2.85
C SER A 36 18.37 10.37 -3.26
N MET A 37 17.31 9.68 -3.68
CA MET A 37 15.99 10.31 -3.80
C MET A 37 15.17 10.02 -2.55
N SER A 38 15.53 10.69 -1.45
CA SER A 38 14.60 10.96 -0.36
C SER A 38 13.54 11.94 -0.90
N LEU A 39 12.55 11.41 -1.60
CA LEU A 39 11.30 12.10 -1.85
C LEU A 39 10.50 12.03 -0.55
N SER A 40 10.64 13.08 0.25
CA SER A 40 9.74 13.33 1.38
C SER A 40 8.28 13.28 0.88
N PRO A 41 7.34 12.58 1.55
CA PRO A 41 5.98 12.35 1.04
C PRO A 41 5.05 13.58 1.00
N SER A 42 5.56 14.81 1.02
CA SER A 42 4.79 15.98 1.49
C SER A 42 4.69 17.14 0.49
N LYS A 43 4.86 16.93 -0.82
CA LYS A 43 4.98 18.07 -1.76
C LYS A 43 3.97 18.20 -2.89
N THR A 44 3.00 17.31 -3.07
CA THR A 44 2.22 17.29 -4.33
C THR A 44 0.71 17.20 -4.16
N LEU A 45 0.15 17.82 -3.11
CA LEU A 45 -1.31 17.96 -2.96
C LEU A 45 -1.75 19.43 -2.74
N SER A 46 -1.19 20.35 -3.52
CA SER A 46 -1.42 21.79 -3.29
C SER A 46 -1.64 22.55 -4.59
N SER A 47 -2.76 22.30 -5.27
CA SER A 47 -3.15 23.17 -6.40
C SER A 47 -4.62 23.52 -6.48
N ASN A 48 -5.46 23.09 -5.54
CA ASN A 48 -6.90 23.41 -5.60
C ASN A 48 -7.54 23.98 -4.34
N ARG A 49 -6.77 24.24 -3.29
CA ARG A 49 -7.10 25.16 -2.19
C ARG A 49 -5.80 25.42 -1.41
N ASN A 50 -5.71 26.57 -0.76
CA ASN A 50 -4.58 26.99 0.07
C ASN A 50 -4.48 26.13 1.35
N LEU A 51 -4.36 24.81 1.21
CA LEU A 51 -4.04 23.91 2.32
C LEU A 51 -2.55 24.09 2.56
N LYS A 52 -2.21 24.80 3.62
CA LYS A 52 -0.81 24.94 4.03
C LYS A 52 -0.36 23.57 4.53
N ASN A 53 0.90 23.19 4.33
CA ASN A 53 1.43 21.90 4.82
C ASN A 53 1.25 21.69 6.34
N ASN A 54 0.94 22.76 7.08
CA ASN A 54 0.62 22.73 8.51
C ASN A 54 -0.85 22.37 8.83
N ASP A 55 -1.72 22.23 7.83
CA ASP A 55 -3.17 22.01 8.04
C ASP A 55 -3.53 20.53 8.23
N LEU A 56 -2.62 19.59 7.94
CA LEU A 56 -2.84 18.15 8.08
C LEU A 56 -1.86 17.54 9.09
N SER A 57 -2.08 17.82 10.37
CA SER A 57 -1.31 17.18 11.45
C SER A 57 -1.62 15.69 11.52
N THR A 58 -0.60 14.84 11.45
CA THR A 58 -0.74 13.42 11.74
C THR A 58 -0.94 13.20 13.24
N VAL A 59 -2.04 12.58 13.62
CA VAL A 59 -2.35 12.13 14.98
C VAL A 59 -2.59 10.62 14.96
N SER A 60 -2.57 9.97 16.12
CA SER A 60 -2.93 8.55 16.19
C SER A 60 -4.39 8.35 15.77
N PHE A 61 -4.71 7.20 15.17
CA PHE A 61 -6.10 6.89 14.78
C PHE A 61 -7.06 6.97 15.96
N GLN A 62 -6.63 6.50 17.13
CA GLN A 62 -7.41 6.56 18.37
C GLN A 62 -7.70 8.00 18.81
N ASP A 63 -6.69 8.88 18.80
CA ASP A 63 -6.88 10.29 19.16
C ASP A 63 -7.78 11.01 18.14
N TRP A 64 -7.63 10.69 16.86
CA TRP A 64 -8.48 11.23 15.81
C TRP A 64 -9.93 10.80 15.98
N PHE A 65 -10.17 9.51 16.22
CA PHE A 65 -11.52 8.97 16.39
C PHE A 65 -12.20 9.51 17.65
N ALA A 66 -11.47 9.64 18.77
CA ALA A 66 -12.01 10.26 19.99
C ALA A 66 -12.46 11.71 19.76
N ARG A 67 -11.73 12.48 18.94
CA ARG A 67 -12.12 13.85 18.56
C ARG A 67 -13.38 13.85 17.69
N LEU A 68 -13.52 12.88 16.78
CA LEU A 68 -14.70 12.74 15.93
C LEU A 68 -15.93 12.35 16.77
N GLU A 69 -15.80 11.36 17.66
CA GLU A 69 -16.88 10.88 18.53
C GLU A 69 -17.41 12.00 19.43
N LYS A 70 -16.52 12.74 20.09
CA LYS A 70 -16.89 13.92 20.88
C LYS A 70 -17.64 14.97 20.07
N ARG A 71 -17.26 15.18 18.80
CA ARG A 71 -17.92 16.17 17.94
C ARG A 71 -19.28 15.67 17.44
N ALA A 72 -19.50 14.35 17.42
CA ALA A 72 -20.76 13.74 17.03
C ALA A 72 -21.84 13.82 18.13
N GLU A 73 -21.47 13.90 19.42
CA GLU A 73 -22.41 13.91 20.57
C GLU A 73 -23.50 15.00 20.50
N GLY A 74 -23.25 16.10 19.78
CA GLY A 74 -24.21 17.20 19.60
C GLY A 74 -24.59 17.48 18.15
N ALA A 75 -24.15 16.64 17.21
CA ALA A 75 -24.31 16.89 15.78
C ALA A 75 -25.28 15.89 15.16
N SER A 76 -26.15 16.39 14.27
CA SER A 76 -27.07 15.55 13.52
C SER A 76 -26.29 14.76 12.47
N SER A 77 -26.73 13.54 12.15
CA SER A 77 -26.19 12.76 11.03
C SER A 77 -26.26 13.52 9.70
N GLU A 78 -27.20 14.46 9.59
CA GLU A 78 -27.39 15.30 8.41
C GLU A 78 -26.61 16.62 8.43
N ASP A 79 -25.73 16.83 9.41
CA ASP A 79 -24.88 18.03 9.45
C ASP A 79 -23.90 18.03 8.25
N PRO A 80 -24.07 18.94 7.27
CA PRO A 80 -23.20 18.99 6.10
C PRO A 80 -21.78 19.45 6.45
N SER A 81 -21.57 20.06 7.62
CA SER A 81 -20.25 20.51 8.06
C SER A 81 -19.36 19.38 8.55
N LEU A 82 -19.93 18.21 8.88
CA LEU A 82 -19.21 17.07 9.44
C LEU A 82 -19.68 15.75 8.83
N PRO A 83 -19.43 15.53 7.52
CA PRO A 83 -19.88 14.33 6.83
C PRO A 83 -19.34 13.03 7.43
N ALA A 84 -18.21 13.08 8.14
CA ALA A 84 -17.61 11.93 8.82
C ALA A 84 -18.52 11.30 9.90
N ILE A 85 -19.49 12.04 10.44
CA ILE A 85 -20.47 11.51 11.42
C ILE A 85 -21.31 10.38 10.80
N LYS A 86 -21.57 10.43 9.49
CA LYS A 86 -22.30 9.37 8.78
C LYS A 86 -21.57 8.02 8.80
N LEU A 87 -20.27 8.02 9.07
CA LEU A 87 -19.41 6.84 9.10
C LEU A 87 -18.95 6.51 10.54
N LEU A 88 -19.60 7.08 11.57
CA LEU A 88 -19.16 6.92 12.96
C LEU A 88 -19.04 5.44 13.37
N GLU A 89 -20.05 4.63 13.10
CA GLU A 89 -20.05 3.21 13.43
C GLU A 89 -18.98 2.43 12.65
N PHE A 90 -18.72 2.81 11.40
CA PHE A 90 -17.63 2.24 10.62
C PHE A 90 -16.27 2.54 11.27
N PHE A 91 -16.03 3.78 11.67
CA PHE A 91 -14.79 4.17 12.37
C PHE A 91 -14.66 3.52 13.74
N ARG A 92 -15.77 3.28 14.45
CA ARG A 92 -15.79 2.57 15.73
C ARG A 92 -15.30 1.13 15.57
N GLY A 93 -15.74 0.43 14.51
CA GLY A 93 -15.23 -0.89 14.15
C GLY A 93 -13.73 -0.88 13.85
N MET A 94 -13.26 0.09 13.07
CA MET A 94 -11.82 0.23 12.79
C MET A 94 -11.00 0.56 14.03
N ALA A 95 -11.51 1.38 14.95
CA ALA A 95 -10.80 1.72 16.19
C ALA A 95 -10.62 0.50 17.11
N CYS A 96 -11.61 -0.38 17.15
CA CYS A 96 -11.51 -1.66 17.84
C CYS A 96 -10.44 -2.56 17.18
N SER A 97 -10.47 -2.67 15.84
CA SER A 97 -9.51 -3.48 15.09
C SER A 97 -8.07 -2.98 15.22
N ASP A 98 -7.84 -1.67 15.18
CA ASP A 98 -6.52 -1.04 15.37
C ASP A 98 -5.94 -1.32 16.77
N GLN A 99 -6.77 -1.35 17.81
CA GLN A 99 -6.32 -1.72 19.16
C GLN A 99 -5.90 -3.19 19.22
N ILE A 100 -6.68 -4.08 18.58
CA ILE A 100 -6.38 -5.52 18.54
C ILE A 100 -5.10 -5.77 17.74
N SER A 101 -4.92 -5.15 16.57
CA SER A 101 -3.74 -5.37 15.72
C SER A 101 -2.45 -4.93 16.41
N ARG A 102 -2.46 -3.83 17.18
CA ARG A 102 -1.29 -3.40 17.98
C ARG A 102 -0.91 -4.37 19.09
N SER A 103 -1.85 -5.18 19.57
CA SER A 103 -1.60 -6.20 20.60
C SER A 103 -1.05 -7.51 20.04
N GLN A 104 -1.14 -7.71 18.72
CA GLN A 104 -0.66 -8.89 18.02
C GLN A 104 0.69 -8.58 17.37
N SER A 105 1.67 -9.47 17.53
CA SER A 105 3.01 -9.32 16.96
C SER A 105 3.07 -9.52 15.45
N ALA A 106 1.95 -9.80 14.80
CA ALA A 106 1.87 -9.99 13.36
C ALA A 106 1.72 -8.63 12.67
N GLU A 107 2.59 -8.37 11.70
CA GLU A 107 2.46 -7.25 10.76
C GLU A 107 1.08 -7.32 10.13
N THR A 108 0.17 -6.47 10.60
CA THR A 108 -1.19 -6.33 10.12
C THR A 108 -1.27 -4.95 9.50
N ASP A 109 -1.86 -4.83 8.30
CA ASP A 109 -1.93 -3.56 7.59
C ASP A 109 -2.88 -2.58 8.31
N ALA A 110 -2.83 -1.31 7.92
CA ALA A 110 -3.64 -0.24 8.48
C ALA A 110 -5.13 -0.63 8.55
N GLY A 111 -5.76 -0.41 9.71
CA GLY A 111 -7.16 -0.79 9.95
C GLY A 111 -7.38 -2.27 10.27
N GLY A 112 -6.32 -3.02 10.56
CA GLY A 112 -6.42 -4.44 10.96
C GLY A 112 -6.67 -5.38 9.78
N ILE A 113 -6.34 -4.94 8.56
CA ILE A 113 -6.50 -5.72 7.34
C ILE A 113 -5.36 -6.75 7.25
N ALA A 114 -5.69 -7.99 6.92
CA ALA A 114 -4.71 -9.05 6.74
C ALA A 114 -3.78 -8.76 5.57
N ASN A 115 -2.49 -9.04 5.74
CA ASN A 115 -1.53 -8.98 4.65
C ASN A 115 -1.79 -10.11 3.64
N PHE A 116 -2.08 -9.76 2.40
CA PHE A 116 -2.33 -10.71 1.32
C PHE A 116 -1.07 -10.99 0.51
N ASP A 117 -0.76 -12.27 0.29
CA ASP A 117 0.27 -12.67 -0.68
C ASP A 117 -0.30 -12.58 -2.10
N THR A 118 0.36 -11.79 -2.95
CA THR A 118 -0.03 -11.58 -4.35
C THR A 118 0.86 -12.31 -5.36
N SER A 119 1.80 -13.15 -4.89
CA SER A 119 2.79 -13.85 -5.73
C SER A 119 2.16 -14.66 -6.85
N LYS A 120 1.07 -15.38 -6.56
CA LYS A 120 0.36 -16.18 -7.58
C LYS A 120 -0.25 -15.29 -8.66
N SER A 121 -0.89 -14.19 -8.28
CA SER A 121 -1.53 -13.24 -9.20
C SER A 121 -0.49 -12.56 -10.11
N GLN A 122 0.66 -12.19 -9.55
CA GLN A 122 1.79 -11.65 -10.32
C GLN A 122 2.38 -12.70 -11.26
N PHE A 123 2.53 -13.96 -10.82
CA PHE A 123 3.06 -15.03 -11.66
C PHE A 123 2.20 -15.31 -12.90
N VAL A 124 0.86 -15.32 -12.74
CA VAL A 124 -0.05 -15.65 -13.85
C VAL A 124 -0.40 -14.44 -14.74
N SER A 125 -0.27 -13.21 -14.23
CA SER A 125 -0.67 -11.99 -14.94
C SER A 125 0.50 -11.02 -15.09
N GLN A 126 0.96 -10.87 -16.33
CA GLN A 126 2.02 -9.93 -16.66
C GLN A 126 1.65 -8.46 -16.35
N THR A 127 0.36 -8.12 -16.43
CA THR A 127 -0.15 -6.79 -16.05
C THR A 127 -0.02 -6.58 -14.55
N MET A 128 -0.42 -7.55 -13.72
CA MET A 128 -0.26 -7.47 -12.27
C MET A 128 1.22 -7.40 -11.87
N ALA A 129 2.08 -8.18 -12.52
CA ALA A 129 3.53 -8.16 -12.26
C ALA A 129 4.20 -6.82 -12.60
N ARG A 130 3.60 -6.00 -13.48
CA ARG A 130 4.13 -4.70 -13.89
C ARG A 130 3.41 -3.52 -13.27
N MET A 131 2.35 -3.78 -12.49
CA MET A 131 1.55 -2.75 -11.85
C MET A 131 2.43 -1.95 -10.89
N GLN A 132 2.42 -0.63 -11.02
CA GLN A 132 3.15 0.26 -10.14
C GLN A 132 2.35 0.52 -8.87
N ALA A 133 3.06 0.80 -7.77
CA ALA A 133 2.42 1.30 -6.56
C ALA A 133 1.75 2.65 -6.85
N VAL A 134 0.65 2.92 -6.15
CA VAL A 134 -0.05 4.22 -6.23
C VAL A 134 0.89 5.28 -5.68
N GLY A 135 1.21 6.29 -6.48
CA GLY A 135 2.07 7.40 -6.10
C GLY A 135 1.35 8.74 -6.06
N ASP A 136 2.14 9.80 -5.93
CA ASP A 136 1.70 11.19 -5.89
C ASP A 136 0.83 11.58 -7.11
N ALA A 137 1.21 11.10 -8.30
CA ALA A 137 0.51 11.44 -9.53
C ALA A 137 -0.92 10.89 -9.53
N GLU A 138 -1.09 9.63 -9.12
CA GLU A 138 -2.38 8.96 -8.99
C GLU A 138 -3.21 9.59 -7.87
N ALA A 139 -2.62 9.85 -6.70
CA ALA A 139 -3.30 10.54 -5.60
C ALA A 139 -3.81 11.93 -6.04
N GLY A 140 -3.00 12.67 -6.79
CA GLY A 140 -3.39 13.95 -7.37
C GLY A 140 -4.55 13.83 -8.37
N LEU A 141 -4.60 12.77 -9.19
CA LEU A 141 -5.72 12.50 -10.09
C LEU A 141 -7.02 12.26 -9.31
N TRP A 142 -6.96 11.49 -8.22
CA TRP A 142 -8.12 11.21 -7.37
C TRP A 142 -8.69 12.50 -6.76
N VAL A 143 -7.83 13.36 -6.19
CA VAL A 143 -8.27 14.64 -5.62
C VAL A 143 -8.87 15.54 -6.68
N ARG A 144 -8.22 15.68 -7.85
CA ARG A 144 -8.77 16.47 -8.96
C ARG A 144 -10.15 15.98 -9.40
N TYR A 145 -10.33 14.67 -9.49
CA TYR A 145 -11.61 14.08 -9.84
C TYR A 145 -12.70 14.46 -8.83
N TRP A 146 -12.46 14.27 -7.53
CA TRP A 146 -13.45 14.60 -6.49
C TRP A 146 -13.76 16.10 -6.42
N CYS A 147 -12.76 16.97 -6.63
CA CYS A 147 -12.98 18.42 -6.79
C CYS A 147 -13.91 18.70 -7.99
N SER A 148 -13.67 18.06 -9.14
CA SER A 148 -14.53 18.24 -10.33
C SER A 148 -15.98 17.80 -10.13
N LYS A 149 -16.22 16.94 -9.14
CA LYS A 149 -17.56 16.47 -8.76
C LYS A 149 -18.21 17.31 -7.65
N GLY A 150 -17.53 18.33 -7.14
CA GLY A 150 -18.06 19.23 -6.11
C GLY A 150 -18.14 18.62 -4.71
N PHE A 151 -17.37 17.56 -4.43
CA PHE A 151 -17.26 16.98 -3.08
C PHE A 151 -16.31 17.75 -2.15
N PHE A 152 -15.65 18.76 -2.70
CA PHE A 152 -14.62 19.55 -2.07
C PHE A 152 -14.96 21.02 -2.28
#